data_AF-A0A6B2LWV8-F1
#
_entry.id   AF-A0A6B2LWV8-F1
#
_cell.length_a   1.000
_cell.length_b   1.000
_cell.length_c   1.000
_cell.angle_alpha   90.00
_cell.angle_beta   90.00
_cell.angle_gamma   90.00
#
_symmetry.space_group_name_H-M   'P 1'
#
loop_
_entity.id
_entity.type
_entity.pdbx_description
1 polymer ?
#
loop_
_entity_poly.entity_id
_entity_poly.type
_entity_poly.pdbx_seq_one_letter_code
_entity_poly.pdbx_strand_id
1 'polypeptide(L)' 'MLPIDKPRYVILNWKNPQGQKDPIFLLYCPECASIKFKMIYAGTKDIVKKRVDGSKEIQ' A
#
# COMPACT_ATOMS: atom_id res chain seq x y z
N MET A 1 -9.30 -4.11 -12.10
CA MET A 1 -9.26 -5.43 -11.45
C MET A 1 -7.84 -5.66 -10.92
N LEU A 2 -7.71 -6.07 -9.66
CA LEU A 2 -6.41 -6.44 -9.08
C LEU A 2 -6.00 -7.84 -9.60
N PRO A 3 -4.73 -8.05 -9.98
CA PRO A 3 -4.29 -9.36 -10.46
C PRO A 3 -4.24 -10.36 -9.29
N ILE A 4 -4.78 -11.55 -9.52
CA ILE A 4 -4.86 -12.61 -8.50
C ILE A 4 -3.54 -13.37 -8.28
N ASP A 5 -2.60 -13.24 -9.21
CA ASP A 5 -1.34 -14.00 -9.22
C ASP A 5 -0.20 -13.29 -8.44
N LYS A 6 -0.27 -11.96 -8.28
CA LYS A 6 0.85 -11.16 -7.75
C LYS A 6 0.39 -10.16 -6.69
N PRO A 7 1.15 -10.03 -5.58
CA PRO A 7 0.87 -8.99 -4.59
C PRO A 7 1.08 -7.60 -5.21
N ARG A 8 0.31 -6.61 -4.74
CA ARG A 8 0.41 -5.21 -5.17
C ARG A 8 0.15 -4.25 -4.01
N TYR A 9 0.81 -3.10 -4.07
CA TYR A 9 0.45 -1.96 -3.24
C TYR A 9 -0.68 -1.17 -3.88
N VAL A 10 -1.65 -0.79 -3.07
CA VAL A 10 -2.81 0.01 -3.47
C VAL A 10 -2.86 1.22 -2.57
N ILE A 11 -2.91 2.41 -3.16
CA ILE A 11 -3.09 3.67 -2.44
C ILE A 11 -4.49 4.16 -2.78
N LEU A 12 -5.36 4.20 -1.78
CA LEU A 12 -6.73 4.67 -1.90
C LEU A 12 -6.81 6.05 -1.30
N ASN A 13 -7.11 7.05 -2.13
CA ASN A 13 -7.32 8.39 -1.63
C ASN A 13 -8.78 8.54 -1.19
N TRP A 14 -9.09 8.04 0.01
CA TRP A 14 -10.43 8.14 0.57
C TRP A 14 -10.73 9.59 0.95
N LYS A 15 -11.90 10.09 0.53
CA LYS A 15 -12.38 11.41 0.93
C LYS A 15 -13.41 11.18 2.03
N ASN A 16 -13.09 11.62 3.25
CA ASN A 16 -14.09 11.68 4.29
C ASN A 16 -15.17 12.70 3.93
N PRO A 17 -16.41 12.55 4.44
CA PRO A 17 -17.49 13.51 4.22
C PRO A 17 -17.17 14.94 4.70
N GLN A 18 -16.14 15.10 5.54
CA GLN A 18 -15.59 16.41 5.94
C GLN A 18 -14.58 17.02 4.95
N GLY A 19 -14.34 16.38 3.79
CA GLY A 19 -13.43 16.90 2.76
C GLY A 19 -11.94 16.64 2.98
N GLN A 20 -11.56 16.03 4.10
CA GLN A 20 -10.19 15.55 4.31
C GLN A 20 -9.89 14.34 3.40
N LYS A 21 -8.76 14.43 2.69
CA LYS A 21 -8.19 13.34 1.88
C LYS A 21 -7.25 12.56 2.79
N ASP A 22 -7.69 11.36 3.19
CA ASP A 22 -6.84 10.43 3.92
C ASP A 22 -6.36 9.35 2.94
N PRO A 23 -5.06 9.32 2.60
CA PRO A 23 -4.50 8.28 1.77
C PRO A 23 -4.39 6.98 2.57
N ILE A 24 -5.24 6.00 2.25
CA ILE A 24 -5.21 4.67 2.84
C ILE A 24 -4.26 3.80 2.02
N PHE A 25 -3.22 3.30 2.66
CA PHE A 25 -2.28 2.36 2.08
C PHE A 25 -2.69 0.92 2.35
N LEU A 26 -2.91 0.13 1.29
CA LEU A 26 -3.33 -1.27 1.38
C LEU A 26 -2.34 -2.15 0.61
N LEU A 27 -1.84 -3.19 1.28
CA LEU A 27 -1.06 -4.24 0.63
C LEU A 27 -2.03 -5.37 0.25
N TYR A 28 -2.31 -5.50 -1.04
CA TYR A 28 -3.08 -6.63 -1.58
C TYR A 28 -2.13 -7.82 -1.77
N CYS A 29 -2.38 -8.90 -1.05
CA CYS A 29 -1.57 -10.12 -1.10
C CYS A 29 -2.50 -11.34 -1.30
N PRO A 30 -2.65 -11.84 -2.53
CA PRO A 30 -3.50 -13.00 -2.78
C PRO A 30 -2.86 -14.27 -2.23
N GLU A 31 -3.67 -15.22 -1.77
CA GLU A 31 -3.18 -16.48 -1.19
C GLU A 31 -2.39 -17.33 -2.21
N CYS A 32 -2.74 -17.23 -3.49
CA CYS A 32 -2.09 -17.91 -4.60
C CYS A 32 -0.68 -17.37 -4.94
N ALA A 33 -0.30 -16.21 -4.40
CA ALA A 33 1.03 -15.65 -4.64
C ALA A 33 2.14 -16.49 -3.97
N SER A 34 3.25 -16.67 -4.69
CA SER A 34 4.43 -17.37 -4.16
C SER A 34 4.98 -16.68 -2.90
N ILE A 35 5.38 -17.49 -1.91
CA ILE A 35 5.88 -17.05 -0.59
C ILE A 35 7.02 -16.04 -0.74
N LYS A 36 7.91 -16.22 -1.73
CA LYS A 36 8.99 -15.28 -2.03
C LYS A 36 8.48 -13.87 -2.30
N PHE A 37 7.44 -13.73 -3.13
CA PHE A 37 6.84 -12.42 -3.42
C PHE A 37 6.13 -11.85 -2.19
N LYS A 38 5.44 -12.69 -1.40
CA LYS A 38 4.81 -12.26 -0.15
C LYS A 38 5.82 -11.68 0.83
N MET A 39 6.99 -12.33 0.98
CA MET A 39 8.07 -11.85 1.84
C MET A 39 8.65 -10.53 1.35
N ILE A 40 8.93 -10.39 0.04
CA ILE A 40 9.46 -9.14 -0.53
C ILE A 40 8.48 -7.98 -0.31
N TYR A 41 7.19 -8.19 -0.59
CA TYR A 41 6.17 -7.16 -0.40
C TYR A 41 5.90 -6.87 1.08
N ALA A 42 5.98 -7.86 1.97
CA ALA A 42 5.87 -7.62 3.40
C ALA A 42 7.07 -6.81 3.93
N GLY A 43 8.30 -7.16 3.52
CA GLY A 43 9.52 -6.48 3.94
C GLY A 43 9.67 -5.07 3.36
N THR A 44 9.23 -4.85 2.12
CA THR A 44 9.26 -3.52 1.49
C THR A 44 8.07 -2.63 1.88
N LYS A 45 7.05 -3.18 2.56
CA LYS A 45 5.85 -2.44 2.99
C LYS A 45 6.20 -1.19 3.80
N ASP A 46 7.13 -1.29 4.73
CA ASP A 46 7.52 -0.17 5.61
C ASP A 46 8.21 0.95 4.82
N ILE A 47 9.10 0.58 3.89
CA ILE A 47 9.83 1.49 3.01
C ILE A 47 8.85 2.21 2.08
N VAL A 48 7.92 1.48 1.47
CA VAL A 48 6.93 2.04 0.57
C VAL A 48 5.96 2.94 1.34
N LYS A 49 5.51 2.53 2.54
CA LYS A 49 4.66 3.36 3.39
C LYS A 49 5.35 4.69 3.73
N LYS A 50 6.61 4.66 4.19
CA LYS A 50 7.39 5.88 4.47
C LYS A 50 7.54 6.76 3.24
N ARG A 51 7.75 6.19 2.06
CA ARG A 51 7.90 6.96 0.82
C ARG A 51 6.60 7.59 0.34
N VAL A 52 5.46 6.96 0.61
CA VAL A 52 4.14 7.47 0.28
C VAL A 52 3.67 8.53 1.29
N ASP A 53 4.01 8.36 2.56
CA ASP A 53 3.68 9.29 3.66
C ASP A 53 4.61 10.52 3.68
N GLY A 54 5.86 10.36 3.23
CA GLY A 54 6.92 11.38 3.20
C GLY A 54 6.70 12.57 2.26
N SER A 55 5.48 12.83 1.79
CA SER A 55 5.12 14.11 1.14
C SER A 55 4.70 15.20 2.14
N LYS A 56 4.88 14.97 3.46
CA LYS A 56 4.88 16.01 4.49
C LYS A 56 5.96 15.76 5.54
N GLU A 57 7.22 15.90 5.17
CA GLU A 57 8.23 16.31 6.16
C GLU A 57 8.16 17.83 6.28
N ILE A 58 7.54 18.31 7.37
CA ILE A 58 7.78 19.66 7.89
C ILE A 58 8.60 19.42 9.16
N GLN A 59 9.86 19.84 9.11
CA GLN A 59 10.81 19.84 10.21
C GLN A 59 10.45 20.93 11.24
#